data_AF-A0A3C1F1L4-F1
#
_entry.id   AF-A0A3C1F1L4-F1
#
_cell.length_a   1.000
_cell.length_b   1.000
_cell.length_c   1.000
_cell.angle_alpha   90.00
_cell.angle_beta   90.00
_cell.angle_gamma   90.00
#
_symmetry.space_group_name_H-M   'P 1'
#
loop_
_entity.id
_entity.type
_entity.pdbx_description
1 polymer ?
#
loop_
_entity_poly.entity_id
_entity_poly.type
_entity_poly.pdbx_seq_one_letter_code
_entity_poly.pdbx_strand_id
1 'polypeptide(L)'
;MTNDPSPKPPSLLRNPVSLLGVAVASVSTAFGLPMMFIDMFSRRAHPYLAVLIYLVLPFVASGGVALILVGILWERRRRRRHPGQPTPPLPRIDLNQPTHQALVVVALTAIMVVVVLLSVTGYQAYHFTESVKFCGLVCHKVMKPEYTAYQHSPHARVACTQCHVGPGASWFVRSKITGAYQVYAVAFNKYPRPIATPIKNLRPAQETCEQCHWPAKFFGAQQKTFTHYLTDEANSPWQIQMLIKVGGGDPQIGSTAGIHWHMNISNEIEYIASDERREVIPWVRTTDREGRVTEYQSTEQPLSPEQIAAGRIRRMDCVDCHNRPSHI
;
A
#
# COMPACT_ATOMS: atom_id res chain seq x y z
N MET A 1 44.12 57.43 5.77
CA MET A 1 44.16 55.99 5.43
C MET A 1 42.78 55.58 4.97
N THR A 2 42.60 55.42 3.67
CA THR A 2 41.34 55.05 3.03
C THR A 2 41.09 53.57 3.29
N ASN A 3 40.04 53.25 4.06
CA ASN A 3 39.53 51.89 4.23
C ASN A 3 38.90 51.45 2.91
N ASP A 4 39.70 50.87 2.03
CA ASP A 4 39.19 50.22 0.82
C ASP A 4 38.51 48.90 1.23
N PRO A 5 37.19 48.72 1.07
CA PRO A 5 36.51 47.51 1.51
C PRO A 5 36.94 46.36 0.59
N SER A 6 37.86 45.53 1.09
CA SER A 6 38.26 44.28 0.44
C SER A 6 37.03 43.51 -0.09
N PRO A 7 37.03 43.10 -1.38
CA PRO A 7 35.84 42.61 -2.05
C PRO A 7 35.28 41.36 -1.35
N LYS A 8 33.98 41.39 -1.01
CA LYS A 8 33.30 40.25 -0.39
C LYS A 8 33.45 39.02 -1.30
N PRO A 9 33.85 37.86 -0.76
CA PRO A 9 34.01 36.66 -1.57
C PRO A 9 32.68 36.28 -2.22
N PRO A 10 32.68 35.82 -3.49
CA PRO A 10 31.46 35.49 -4.20
C PRO A 10 30.70 34.36 -3.48
N SER A 11 29.36 34.46 -3.46
CA SER A 11 28.49 33.48 -2.81
C SER A 11 28.77 32.05 -3.28
N LEU A 12 28.65 31.09 -2.35
CA LEU A 12 28.72 29.66 -2.68
C LEU A 12 27.53 29.19 -3.50
N LEU A 13 26.43 29.94 -3.54
CA LEU A 13 25.26 29.66 -4.38
C LEU A 13 25.50 29.92 -5.87
N ARG A 14 26.53 30.70 -6.21
CA ARG A 14 26.81 31.12 -7.59
C ARG A 14 27.65 30.06 -8.32
N ASN A 15 27.07 28.86 -8.44
CA ASN A 15 27.63 27.74 -9.20
C ASN A 15 26.48 27.10 -10.02
N PRO A 16 26.76 26.45 -11.16
CA PRO A 16 25.72 25.95 -12.05
C PRO A 16 24.80 24.91 -11.39
N VAL A 17 25.32 24.10 -10.46
CA VAL A 17 24.54 23.07 -9.76
C VAL A 17 23.53 23.70 -8.81
N SER A 18 23.94 24.69 -8.01
CA SER A 18 23.03 25.41 -7.12
C SER A 18 22.04 26.28 -7.88
N LEU A 19 22.43 26.91 -9.00
CA LEU A 19 21.51 27.69 -9.84
C LEU A 19 20.45 26.79 -10.49
N LEU A 20 20.84 25.62 -10.99
CA LEU A 20 19.91 24.61 -11.48
C LEU A 20 18.97 24.14 -10.36
N GLY A 21 19.51 23.87 -9.17
CA GLY A 21 18.72 23.49 -8.00
C GLY A 21 17.68 24.54 -7.61
N VAL A 22 18.05 25.84 -7.62
CA VAL A 22 17.12 26.96 -7.40
C VAL A 22 16.04 26.98 -8.47
N ALA A 23 16.41 26.91 -9.75
CA ALA A 23 15.44 26.91 -10.85
C ALA A 23 14.44 25.75 -10.72
N VAL A 24 14.92 24.52 -10.47
CA VAL A 24 14.09 23.33 -10.30
C VAL A 24 13.16 23.49 -9.09
N ALA A 25 13.70 23.85 -7.91
CA ALA A 25 12.91 24.01 -6.70
C ALA A 25 11.84 25.11 -6.84
N SER A 26 12.20 26.27 -7.37
CA SER A 26 11.30 27.40 -7.55
C SER A 26 10.21 27.11 -8.57
N VAL A 27 10.54 26.54 -9.73
CA VAL A 27 9.57 26.19 -10.77
C VAL A 27 8.60 25.13 -10.24
N SER A 28 9.11 24.01 -9.70
CA SER A 28 8.24 22.94 -9.19
C SER A 28 7.33 23.40 -8.05
N THR A 29 7.81 24.30 -7.18
CA THR A 29 7.00 24.86 -6.08
C THR A 29 5.96 25.86 -6.62
N ALA A 30 6.33 26.72 -7.56
CA ALA A 30 5.44 27.72 -8.16
C ALA A 30 4.28 27.08 -8.92
N PHE A 31 4.50 25.95 -9.58
CA PHE A 31 3.43 25.17 -10.21
C PHE A 31 2.70 24.26 -9.21
N GLY A 32 3.42 23.62 -8.29
CA GLY A 32 2.87 22.64 -7.36
C GLY A 32 1.93 23.25 -6.32
N LEU A 33 2.29 24.39 -5.72
CA LEU A 33 1.48 24.98 -4.64
C LEU A 33 0.07 25.41 -5.10
N PRO A 34 -0.10 26.16 -6.21
CA PRO A 34 -1.44 26.52 -6.67
C PRO A 34 -2.27 25.29 -7.09
N MET A 35 -1.64 24.32 -7.75
CA MET A 35 -2.34 23.09 -8.15
C MET A 35 -2.79 22.28 -6.95
N MET A 36 -1.94 22.14 -5.92
CA MET A 36 -2.30 21.49 -4.65
C MET A 36 -3.46 22.20 -3.97
N PHE A 37 -3.44 23.54 -3.94
CA PHE A 37 -4.53 24.32 -3.40
C PHE A 37 -5.83 24.07 -4.17
N ILE A 38 -5.81 24.15 -5.50
CA ILE A 38 -6.98 23.89 -6.35
C ILE A 38 -7.52 22.48 -6.15
N ASP A 39 -6.66 21.45 -6.14
CA ASP A 39 -7.07 20.05 -5.97
C ASP A 39 -7.77 19.84 -4.61
N MET A 40 -7.25 20.44 -3.53
CA MET A 40 -7.82 20.36 -2.18
C MET A 40 -9.23 20.92 -2.08
N PHE A 41 -9.58 21.94 -2.87
CA PHE A 41 -10.94 22.50 -2.93
C PHE A 41 -11.80 21.90 -4.05
N SER A 42 -11.21 21.10 -4.92
CA SER A 42 -11.93 20.49 -6.04
C SER A 42 -12.81 19.32 -5.57
N ARG A 43 -14.03 19.23 -6.12
CA ARG A 43 -14.92 18.08 -5.85
C ARG A 43 -14.60 16.85 -6.73
N ARG A 44 -13.73 17.01 -7.73
CA ARG A 44 -13.39 15.98 -8.72
C ARG A 44 -11.90 15.69 -8.67
N ALA A 45 -11.54 14.55 -8.06
CA ALA A 45 -10.15 14.11 -8.03
C ALA A 45 -9.79 13.34 -9.32
N HIS A 46 -8.87 13.86 -10.12
CA HIS A 46 -8.26 13.13 -11.23
C HIS A 46 -7.06 12.30 -10.73
N PRO A 47 -7.07 10.96 -10.84
CA PRO A 47 -6.01 10.12 -10.26
C PRO A 47 -4.59 10.48 -10.74
N TYR A 48 -4.41 10.78 -12.03
CA TYR A 48 -3.11 11.17 -12.58
C TYR A 48 -2.65 12.56 -12.13
N LEU A 49 -3.59 13.49 -11.97
CA LEU A 49 -3.29 14.82 -11.46
C LEU A 49 -2.81 14.74 -10.01
N ALA A 50 -3.45 13.90 -9.19
CA ALA A 50 -3.02 13.63 -7.82
C ALA A 50 -1.62 13.00 -7.76
N VAL A 51 -1.24 12.10 -8.69
CA VAL A 51 0.15 11.61 -8.80
C VAL A 51 1.12 12.77 -9.06
N LEU A 52 0.79 13.66 -10.00
CA LEU A 52 1.64 14.80 -10.32
C LEU A 52 1.81 15.75 -9.12
N ILE A 53 0.71 16.10 -8.46
CA ILE A 53 0.67 17.08 -7.36
C ILE A 53 1.31 16.53 -6.08
N TYR A 54 0.98 15.30 -5.69
CA TYR A 54 1.38 14.77 -4.37
C TYR A 54 2.66 13.93 -4.39
N LEU A 55 3.09 13.43 -5.56
CA LEU A 55 4.30 12.61 -5.65
C LEU A 55 5.39 13.29 -6.50
N VAL A 56 5.08 13.67 -7.75
CA VAL A 56 6.11 14.11 -8.70
C VAL A 56 6.64 15.50 -8.37
N LEU A 57 5.79 16.53 -8.34
CA LEU A 57 6.23 17.91 -8.12
C LEU A 57 6.94 18.10 -6.76
N PRO A 58 6.46 17.53 -5.63
CA PRO A 58 7.14 17.65 -4.35
C PRO A 58 8.50 16.94 -4.33
N PHE A 59 8.60 15.78 -4.98
CA PHE A 59 9.86 15.05 -5.09
C PHE A 59 10.88 15.83 -5.94
N VAL A 60 10.44 16.40 -7.07
CA VAL A 60 11.30 17.24 -7.91
C VAL A 60 11.71 18.53 -7.18
N ALA A 61 10.80 19.19 -6.46
CA ALA A 61 11.12 20.36 -5.65
C ALA A 61 12.15 20.04 -4.56
N SER A 62 11.97 18.92 -3.85
CA SER A 62 12.91 18.42 -2.84
C SER A 62 14.27 18.07 -3.46
N GLY A 63 14.28 17.46 -4.65
CA GLY A 63 15.49 17.21 -5.43
C GLY A 63 16.21 18.51 -5.81
N GLY A 64 15.48 19.56 -6.18
CA GLY A 64 16.03 20.90 -6.40
C GLY A 64 16.72 21.46 -5.16
N VAL A 65 16.10 21.35 -3.99
CA VAL A 65 16.71 21.75 -2.70
C VAL A 65 17.98 20.92 -2.41
N ALA A 66 17.93 19.61 -2.64
CA ALA A 66 19.11 18.75 -2.48
C ALA A 66 20.26 19.16 -3.42
N LEU A 67 19.96 19.52 -4.68
CA LEU A 67 20.95 20.05 -5.63
C LEU A 67 21.57 21.38 -5.14
N ILE A 68 20.79 22.26 -4.50
CA ILE A 68 21.33 23.48 -3.89
C ILE A 68 22.38 23.11 -2.83
N LEU A 69 22.05 22.20 -1.91
CA LEU A 69 22.97 21.76 -0.85
C LEU A 69 24.23 21.09 -1.42
N VAL A 70 24.06 20.18 -2.39
CA VAL A 70 25.17 19.51 -3.07
C VAL A 70 26.07 20.53 -3.78
N GLY A 71 25.49 21.50 -4.49
CA GLY A 71 26.23 22.56 -5.17
C GLY A 71 27.04 23.43 -4.20
N ILE A 72 26.47 23.81 -3.05
CA ILE A 72 27.17 24.57 -2.01
C ILE A 72 28.35 23.76 -1.45
N LEU A 73 28.13 22.48 -1.11
CA LEU A 73 29.16 21.61 -0.56
C LEU A 73 30.28 21.34 -1.56
N TRP A 74 29.93 21.13 -2.83
CA TRP A 74 30.87 20.90 -3.91
C TRP A 74 31.71 22.14 -4.21
N GLU A 75 31.08 23.32 -4.37
CA GLU A 75 31.76 24.58 -4.63
C GLU A 75 32.70 24.95 -3.46
N ARG A 76 32.28 24.70 -2.23
CA ARG A 76 33.12 24.92 -1.05
C ARG A 76 34.32 23.98 -1.01
N ARG A 77 34.14 22.69 -1.34
CA ARG A 77 35.25 21.72 -1.43
C ARG A 77 36.22 22.08 -2.56
N ARG A 78 35.70 22.50 -3.72
CA ARG A 78 36.49 22.94 -4.87
C ARG A 78 37.39 24.12 -4.51
N ARG A 79 36.83 25.20 -3.94
CA ARG A 79 37.59 26.38 -3.54
C ARG A 79 38.65 26.08 -2.45
N ARG A 80 38.36 25.17 -1.52
CA ARG A 80 39.36 24.72 -0.52
C ARG A 80 40.54 23.94 -1.11
N ARG A 81 40.35 23.28 -2.26
CA ARG A 81 41.40 22.50 -2.95
C ARG A 81 42.24 23.34 -3.91
N HIS A 82 41.85 24.57 -4.21
CA HIS A 82 42.58 25.48 -5.08
C HIS A 82 43.12 26.67 -4.28
N PRO A 83 44.42 26.68 -3.91
CA PRO A 83 45.04 27.81 -3.24
C PRO A 83 44.87 29.08 -4.11
N GLY A 84 44.30 30.14 -3.53
CA GLY A 84 44.07 31.43 -4.21
C GLY A 84 42.61 31.78 -4.48
N GLN A 85 41.66 30.87 -4.29
CA GLN A 85 40.22 31.21 -4.37
C GLN A 85 39.67 31.53 -2.97
N PRO A 86 39.11 32.74 -2.75
CA PRO A 86 38.60 33.11 -1.44
C PRO A 86 37.36 32.29 -1.10
N THR A 87 37.45 31.49 -0.05
CA THR A 87 36.30 30.76 0.53
C THR A 87 35.59 31.65 1.55
N PRO A 88 34.27 31.89 1.42
CA PRO A 88 33.53 32.59 2.46
C PRO A 88 33.67 31.87 3.81
N PRO A 89 33.97 32.60 4.90
CA PRO A 89 33.94 32.03 6.24
C PRO A 89 32.52 31.57 6.60
N LEU A 90 32.41 30.71 7.61
CA LEU A 90 31.09 30.37 8.17
C LEU A 90 30.42 31.64 8.72
N PRO A 91 29.08 31.75 8.60
CA PRO A 91 28.36 32.86 9.22
C PRO A 91 28.58 32.85 10.73
N ARG A 92 28.93 34.01 11.30
CA ARG A 92 28.98 34.21 12.76
C ARG A 92 27.58 34.67 13.20
N ILE A 93 26.94 33.90 14.06
CA ILE A 93 25.63 34.23 14.60
C ILE A 93 25.85 34.90 15.96
N ASP A 94 25.59 36.19 16.04
CA ASP A 94 25.61 36.96 17.28
C ASP A 94 24.21 37.52 17.54
N LEU A 95 23.50 36.91 18.48
CA LEU A 95 22.11 37.25 18.80
C LEU A 95 21.95 38.60 19.51
N ASN A 96 23.06 39.28 19.86
CA ASN A 96 22.99 40.65 20.41
C ASN A 96 22.84 41.71 19.31
N GLN A 97 23.05 41.35 18.04
CA GLN A 97 22.90 42.26 16.90
C GLN A 97 21.50 42.12 16.26
N PRO A 98 20.75 43.21 16.06
CA PRO A 98 19.38 43.16 15.53
C PRO A 98 19.31 42.59 14.10
N THR A 99 20.35 42.77 13.29
CA THR A 99 20.46 42.20 11.94
C THR A 99 20.55 40.68 11.95
N HIS A 100 21.29 40.11 12.89
CA HIS A 100 21.39 38.66 13.07
C HIS A 100 20.10 38.09 13.66
N GLN A 101 19.47 38.79 14.61
CA GLN A 101 18.15 38.41 15.13
C GLN A 101 17.12 38.32 13.99
N ALA A 102 17.05 39.34 13.12
CA ALA A 102 16.14 39.34 11.97
C ALA A 102 16.45 38.18 10.99
N LEU A 103 17.73 37.93 10.69
CA LEU A 103 18.13 36.84 9.80
C LEU A 103 17.79 35.46 10.39
N VAL A 104 17.96 35.27 11.69
CA VAL A 104 17.57 34.04 12.38
C VAL A 104 16.06 33.85 12.36
N VAL A 105 15.28 34.91 12.66
CA VAL A 105 13.80 34.85 12.59
C VAL A 105 13.32 34.51 11.18
N VAL A 106 13.87 35.14 10.14
CA VAL A 106 13.55 34.82 8.74
C VAL A 106 13.92 33.38 8.40
N ALA A 107 15.11 32.91 8.80
CA ALA A 107 15.55 31.55 8.54
C ALA A 107 14.66 30.51 9.23
N LEU A 108 14.33 30.72 10.51
CA LEU A 108 13.43 29.86 11.27
C LEU A 108 12.02 29.86 10.67
N THR A 109 11.51 31.03 10.23
CA THR A 109 10.22 31.13 9.56
C THR A 109 10.21 30.37 8.24
N ALA A 110 11.26 30.50 7.43
CA ALA A 110 11.39 29.76 6.18
C ALA A 110 11.47 28.24 6.41
N ILE A 111 12.23 27.79 7.42
CA ILE A 111 12.29 26.38 7.81
C ILE A 111 10.91 25.89 8.26
N MET A 112 10.20 26.65 9.09
CA MET A 112 8.85 26.31 9.55
C MET A 112 7.90 26.13 8.36
N VAL A 113 7.89 27.07 7.40
CA VAL A 113 7.07 26.98 6.19
C VAL A 113 7.40 25.72 5.39
N VAL A 114 8.69 25.42 5.18
CA VAL A 114 9.11 24.20 4.46
C VAL A 114 8.66 22.94 5.20
N VAL A 115 8.81 22.89 6.53
CA VAL A 115 8.37 21.75 7.35
C VAL A 115 6.86 21.56 7.24
N VAL A 116 6.08 22.63 7.33
CA VAL A 116 4.61 22.57 7.16
C VAL A 116 4.24 22.07 5.77
N LEU A 117 4.86 22.60 4.72
CA LEU A 117 4.61 22.17 3.34
C LEU A 117 4.94 20.69 3.15
N LEU A 118 6.12 20.24 3.57
CA LEU A 118 6.51 18.83 3.48
C LEU A 118 5.58 17.93 4.28
N SER A 119 5.12 18.37 5.47
CA SER A 119 4.19 17.60 6.30
C SER A 119 2.83 17.47 5.64
N VAL A 120 2.25 18.56 5.14
CA VAL A 120 0.95 18.56 4.45
C VAL A 120 1.03 17.72 3.18
N THR A 121 2.04 17.95 2.35
CA THR A 121 2.22 17.21 1.10
C THR A 121 2.50 15.73 1.36
N GLY A 122 3.33 15.40 2.36
CA GLY A 122 3.60 14.03 2.77
C GLY A 122 2.35 13.30 3.28
N TYR A 123 1.53 14.00 4.07
CA TYR A 123 0.24 13.48 4.53
C TYR A 123 -0.71 13.19 3.36
N GLN A 124 -0.83 14.12 2.41
CA GLN A 124 -1.68 13.91 1.23
C GLN A 124 -1.14 12.80 0.32
N ALA A 125 0.18 12.71 0.13
CA ALA A 125 0.83 11.62 -0.61
C ALA A 125 0.55 10.26 0.05
N TYR A 126 0.62 10.20 1.38
CA TYR A 126 0.26 9.01 2.14
C TYR A 126 -1.19 8.60 1.89
N HIS A 127 -2.16 9.49 2.14
CA HIS A 127 -3.58 9.19 1.95
C HIS A 127 -3.93 8.85 0.51
N PHE A 128 -3.30 9.53 -0.45
CA PHE A 128 -3.50 9.24 -1.86
C PHE A 128 -2.99 7.84 -2.20
N THR A 129 -1.76 7.48 -1.82
CA THR A 129 -1.16 6.17 -2.12
C THR A 129 -1.79 5.00 -1.37
N GLU A 130 -2.59 5.27 -0.34
CA GLU A 130 -3.40 4.27 0.37
C GLU A 130 -4.85 4.20 -0.13
N SER A 131 -5.23 5.03 -1.11
CA SER A 131 -6.59 5.09 -1.60
C SER A 131 -6.90 4.02 -2.65
N VAL A 132 -8.18 3.65 -2.74
CA VAL A 132 -8.71 2.81 -3.82
C VAL A 132 -8.46 3.45 -5.19
N LYS A 133 -8.51 4.78 -5.28
CA LYS A 133 -8.24 5.52 -6.53
C LYS A 133 -6.81 5.28 -7.01
N PHE A 134 -5.83 5.34 -6.11
CA PHE A 134 -4.45 5.07 -6.48
C PHE A 134 -4.28 3.61 -6.93
N CYS A 135 -4.73 2.66 -6.12
CA CYS A 135 -4.54 1.23 -6.39
C CYS A 135 -5.29 0.76 -7.64
N GLY A 136 -6.52 1.25 -7.86
CA GLY A 136 -7.40 0.75 -8.93
C GLY A 136 -7.34 1.54 -10.24
N LEU A 137 -7.08 2.86 -10.19
CA LEU A 137 -7.24 3.74 -11.36
C LEU A 137 -5.93 4.25 -11.95
N VAL A 138 -4.83 4.32 -11.20
CA VAL A 138 -3.55 4.83 -11.72
C VAL A 138 -2.95 3.85 -12.73
N CYS A 139 -2.83 2.58 -12.34
CA CYS A 139 -2.33 1.51 -13.22
C CYS A 139 -3.49 0.79 -13.92
N HIS A 140 -4.40 1.56 -14.54
CA HIS A 140 -5.68 1.06 -15.07
C HIS A 140 -5.56 -0.18 -15.97
N LYS A 141 -4.51 -0.33 -16.78
CA LYS A 141 -4.37 -1.49 -17.69
C LYS A 141 -4.21 -2.82 -16.95
N VAL A 142 -3.42 -2.84 -15.88
CA VAL A 142 -3.12 -4.07 -15.12
C VAL A 142 -4.07 -4.26 -13.94
N MET A 143 -4.60 -3.17 -13.38
CA MET A 143 -5.48 -3.20 -12.21
C MET A 143 -6.97 -3.23 -12.55
N LYS A 144 -7.37 -3.02 -13.80
CA LYS A 144 -8.79 -3.01 -14.20
C LYS A 144 -9.56 -4.27 -13.76
N PRO A 145 -9.06 -5.52 -13.94
CA PRO A 145 -9.80 -6.70 -13.50
C PRO A 145 -10.08 -6.69 -11.99
N GLU A 146 -9.06 -6.43 -11.18
CA GLU A 146 -9.18 -6.37 -9.72
C GLU A 146 -10.07 -5.20 -9.26
N TYR A 147 -9.95 -4.03 -9.90
CA TYR A 147 -10.79 -2.89 -9.59
C TYR A 147 -12.26 -3.13 -9.95
N THR A 148 -12.54 -3.80 -11.07
CA THR A 148 -13.89 -4.19 -11.45
C THR A 148 -14.47 -5.21 -10.48
N ALA A 149 -13.72 -6.24 -10.08
CA ALA A 149 -14.15 -7.21 -9.08
C ALA A 149 -14.43 -6.53 -7.72
N TYR A 150 -13.55 -5.63 -7.29
CA TYR A 150 -13.74 -4.80 -6.10
C TYR A 150 -15.07 -4.02 -6.13
N GLN A 151 -15.37 -3.34 -7.23
CA GLN A 151 -16.57 -2.50 -7.36
C GLN A 151 -17.89 -3.29 -7.25
N HIS A 152 -17.89 -4.55 -7.68
CA HIS A 152 -19.07 -5.42 -7.62
C HIS A 152 -19.14 -6.24 -6.32
N SER A 153 -18.24 -5.96 -5.37
CA SER A 153 -18.12 -6.72 -4.14
C SER A 153 -18.82 -6.13 -2.92
N PRO A 154 -19.21 -6.97 -1.93
CA PRO A 154 -19.58 -6.52 -0.59
C PRO A 154 -18.53 -5.62 0.08
N HIS A 155 -17.27 -5.70 -0.36
CA HIS A 155 -16.17 -4.88 0.12
C HIS A 155 -15.91 -3.63 -0.73
N ALA A 156 -16.80 -3.23 -1.65
CA ALA A 156 -16.64 -2.06 -2.53
C ALA A 156 -16.49 -0.70 -1.80
N ARG A 157 -16.63 -0.68 -0.48
CA ARG A 157 -16.44 0.50 0.39
C ARG A 157 -15.31 0.32 1.42
N VAL A 158 -14.55 -0.77 1.34
CA VAL A 158 -13.41 -1.08 2.21
C VAL A 158 -12.13 -0.73 1.44
N ALA A 159 -11.23 0.05 2.03
CA ALA A 159 -10.03 0.47 1.30
C ALA A 159 -9.15 -0.75 0.95
N CYS A 160 -8.53 -0.76 -0.24
CA CYS A 160 -7.65 -1.87 -0.67
C CYS A 160 -6.59 -2.20 0.40
N THR A 161 -6.08 -1.17 1.06
CA THR A 161 -4.99 -1.27 2.03
C THR A 161 -5.39 -1.87 3.37
N GLN A 162 -6.68 -1.88 3.71
CA GLN A 162 -7.20 -2.61 4.87
C GLN A 162 -6.99 -4.12 4.73
N CYS A 163 -6.99 -4.62 3.49
CA CYS A 163 -6.69 -6.02 3.18
C CYS A 163 -5.21 -6.25 2.82
N HIS A 164 -4.58 -5.32 2.08
CA HIS A 164 -3.29 -5.55 1.41
C HIS A 164 -2.05 -4.93 2.08
N VAL A 165 -2.18 -3.86 2.86
CA VAL A 165 -1.02 -3.15 3.46
C VAL A 165 -0.81 -3.55 4.90
N GLY A 166 -1.88 -3.73 5.68
CA GLY A 166 -1.82 -4.10 7.09
C GLY A 166 -1.42 -2.96 8.02
N PRO A 167 -1.82 -3.02 9.30
CA PRO A 167 -1.56 -1.94 10.25
C PRO A 167 -0.09 -1.93 10.70
N GLY A 168 0.39 -0.76 11.11
CA GLY A 168 1.71 -0.59 11.71
C GLY A 168 2.82 -0.20 10.73
N ALA A 169 3.91 0.34 11.30
CA ALA A 169 5.00 0.93 10.52
C ALA A 169 5.79 -0.09 9.69
N SER A 170 5.98 -1.31 10.18
CA SER A 170 6.71 -2.37 9.45
C SER A 170 6.00 -2.76 8.16
N TRP A 171 4.69 -3.00 8.26
CA TRP A 171 3.81 -3.31 7.16
C TRP A 171 3.70 -2.17 6.15
N PHE A 172 3.61 -0.93 6.65
CA PHE A 172 3.70 0.27 5.81
C PHE A 172 5.00 0.32 5.00
N VAL A 173 6.18 0.17 5.62
CA VAL A 173 7.45 0.21 4.90
C VAL A 173 7.54 -0.93 3.88
N ARG A 174 7.16 -2.14 4.26
CA ARG A 174 7.17 -3.31 3.38
C ARG A 174 6.27 -3.12 2.16
N SER A 175 5.07 -2.54 2.36
CA SER A 175 4.14 -2.28 1.27
C SER A 175 4.68 -1.23 0.30
N LYS A 176 5.33 -0.16 0.78
CA LYS A 176 5.92 0.88 -0.09
C LYS A 176 7.12 0.37 -0.88
N ILE A 177 7.99 -0.47 -0.30
CA ILE A 177 9.10 -1.10 -1.03
C ILE A 177 8.56 -2.05 -2.11
N THR A 178 7.60 -2.91 -1.76
CA THR A 178 6.99 -3.84 -2.72
C THR A 178 6.23 -3.10 -3.81
N GLY A 179 5.50 -2.03 -3.44
CA GLY A 179 4.79 -1.16 -4.36
C GLY A 179 5.72 -0.42 -5.32
N ALA A 180 6.88 0.05 -4.85
CA ALA A 180 7.90 0.65 -5.72
C ALA A 180 8.39 -0.35 -6.79
N TYR A 181 8.60 -1.61 -6.39
CA TYR A 181 8.92 -2.67 -7.35
C TYR A 181 7.78 -2.93 -8.34
N GLN A 182 6.52 -2.89 -7.90
CA GLN A 182 5.36 -3.04 -8.80
C GLN A 182 5.26 -1.88 -9.80
N VAL A 183 5.47 -0.63 -9.36
CA VAL A 183 5.52 0.54 -10.24
C VAL A 183 6.62 0.38 -11.28
N TYR A 184 7.82 -0.06 -10.87
CA TYR A 184 8.90 -0.40 -11.79
C TYR A 184 8.50 -1.51 -12.77
N ALA A 185 7.94 -2.62 -12.29
CA ALA A 185 7.54 -3.75 -13.11
C ALA A 185 6.51 -3.33 -14.18
N VAL A 186 5.53 -2.51 -13.81
CA VAL A 186 4.52 -1.99 -14.73
C VAL A 186 5.13 -1.01 -15.73
N ALA A 187 5.96 -0.07 -15.28
CA ALA A 187 6.60 0.94 -16.12
C ALA A 187 7.52 0.32 -17.18
N PHE A 188 8.24 -0.74 -16.83
CA PHE A 188 9.17 -1.44 -17.73
C PHE A 188 8.59 -2.72 -18.36
N ASN A 189 7.28 -2.97 -18.20
CA ASN A 189 6.59 -4.12 -18.77
C ASN A 189 7.14 -5.49 -18.31
N LYS A 190 7.68 -5.57 -17.09
CA LYS A 190 8.33 -6.75 -16.48
C LYS A 190 7.39 -7.50 -15.53
N TYR A 191 6.30 -8.06 -16.06
CA TYR A 191 5.36 -8.87 -15.29
C TYR A 191 4.76 -9.99 -16.14
N PRO A 192 4.41 -11.16 -15.54
CA PRO A 192 3.80 -12.27 -16.26
C PRO A 192 2.37 -11.95 -16.70
N ARG A 193 1.90 -12.62 -17.75
CA ARG A 193 0.52 -12.58 -18.23
C ARG A 193 0.02 -14.01 -18.46
N PRO A 194 -1.04 -14.47 -17.76
CA PRO A 194 -1.77 -13.75 -16.72
C PRO A 194 -0.94 -13.52 -15.44
N ILE A 195 -1.39 -12.60 -14.58
CA ILE A 195 -0.79 -12.42 -13.24
C ILE A 195 -1.13 -13.68 -12.44
N ALA A 196 -0.10 -14.40 -11.97
CA ALA A 196 -0.30 -15.69 -11.32
C ALA A 196 -1.00 -15.56 -9.95
N THR A 197 -1.95 -16.46 -9.71
CA THR A 197 -2.55 -16.71 -8.41
C THR A 197 -2.14 -18.10 -7.91
N PRO A 198 -1.99 -18.30 -6.60
CA PRO A 198 -2.12 -17.32 -5.53
C PRO A 198 -0.92 -16.35 -5.47
N ILE A 199 -1.16 -15.10 -5.05
CA ILE A 199 -0.06 -14.16 -4.81
C ILE A 199 0.77 -14.72 -3.63
N LYS A 200 2.09 -14.68 -3.74
CA LYS A 200 3.00 -15.14 -2.68
C LYS A 200 3.21 -13.96 -1.71
N ASN A 201 2.99 -14.16 -0.41
CA ASN A 201 3.09 -13.17 0.69
C ASN A 201 1.85 -12.32 1.03
N LEU A 202 0.64 -12.85 0.90
CA LEU A 202 -0.51 -12.18 1.52
C LEU A 202 -0.51 -12.35 3.04
N ARG A 203 -1.15 -11.40 3.72
CA ARG A 203 -1.40 -11.45 5.17
C ARG A 203 -2.37 -12.60 5.52
N PRO A 204 -2.20 -13.26 6.68
CA PRO A 204 -3.13 -14.28 7.16
C PRO A 204 -4.56 -13.73 7.27
N ALA A 205 -5.55 -14.57 7.01
CA ALA A 205 -6.96 -14.19 7.09
C ALA A 205 -7.37 -13.69 8.49
N GLN A 206 -6.74 -14.21 9.55
CA GLN A 206 -6.96 -13.79 10.94
C GLN A 206 -6.61 -12.31 11.17
N GLU A 207 -5.58 -11.81 10.50
CA GLU A 207 -5.16 -10.42 10.65
C GLU A 207 -5.83 -9.45 9.66
N THR A 208 -6.63 -9.98 8.73
CA THR A 208 -7.34 -9.19 7.71
C THR A 208 -8.85 -9.32 7.83
N CYS A 209 -9.38 -10.52 7.63
CA CYS A 209 -10.80 -10.81 7.56
C CYS A 209 -11.43 -10.72 8.96
N GLU A 210 -10.78 -11.28 9.97
CA GLU A 210 -11.34 -11.36 11.34
C GLU A 210 -11.37 -10.02 12.09
N GLN A 211 -10.71 -8.99 11.55
CA GLN A 211 -10.83 -7.61 12.05
C GLN A 211 -12.25 -7.05 11.84
N CYS A 212 -13.02 -7.64 10.92
CA CYS A 212 -14.42 -7.27 10.66
C CYS A 212 -15.38 -8.46 10.79
N HIS A 213 -14.92 -9.68 10.47
CA HIS A 213 -15.71 -10.92 10.52
C HIS A 213 -15.34 -11.76 11.75
N TRP A 214 -16.05 -11.56 12.85
CA TRP A 214 -15.76 -12.29 14.09
C TRP A 214 -16.22 -13.76 14.00
N PRO A 215 -15.31 -14.76 14.05
CA PRO A 215 -15.72 -16.16 13.92
C PRO A 215 -16.74 -16.64 14.96
N ALA A 216 -16.78 -16.00 16.13
CA ALA A 216 -17.72 -16.32 17.20
C ALA A 216 -19.13 -15.73 17.00
N LYS A 217 -19.30 -14.63 16.25
CA LYS A 217 -20.63 -14.05 15.96
C LYS A 217 -21.13 -14.59 14.62
N PHE A 218 -22.05 -15.55 14.67
CA PHE A 218 -22.37 -16.37 13.50
C PHE A 218 -23.83 -16.25 13.00
N PHE A 219 -24.02 -16.49 11.70
CA PHE A 219 -25.27 -16.29 10.94
C PHE A 219 -26.20 -17.53 10.86
N GLY A 220 -25.87 -18.62 11.54
CA GLY A 220 -26.61 -19.89 11.51
C GLY A 220 -26.84 -20.43 10.08
N ALA A 221 -27.97 -21.08 9.88
CA ALA A 221 -28.41 -21.47 8.54
C ALA A 221 -29.00 -20.25 7.79
N GLN A 222 -28.60 -20.07 6.54
CA GLN A 222 -29.05 -18.96 5.70
C GLN A 222 -29.94 -19.49 4.58
N GLN A 223 -31.17 -19.01 4.50
CA GLN A 223 -32.04 -19.29 3.36
C GLN A 223 -31.64 -18.39 2.19
N LYS A 224 -31.32 -19.01 1.05
CA LYS A 224 -31.03 -18.34 -0.22
C LYS A 224 -32.04 -18.77 -1.26
N THR A 225 -32.61 -17.79 -1.96
CA THR A 225 -33.49 -18.02 -3.11
C THR A 225 -32.73 -17.65 -4.36
N PHE A 226 -32.46 -18.63 -5.22
CA PHE A 226 -31.90 -18.43 -6.55
C PHE A 226 -33.06 -18.35 -7.54
N THR A 227 -33.27 -17.15 -8.10
CA THR A 227 -34.32 -16.93 -9.10
C THR A 227 -33.73 -17.07 -10.49
N HIS A 228 -34.23 -18.03 -11.22
CA HIS A 228 -34.00 -18.22 -12.65
C HIS A 228 -35.28 -17.86 -13.41
N TYR A 229 -35.17 -17.71 -14.71
CA TYR A 229 -36.31 -17.51 -15.60
C TYR A 229 -36.29 -18.60 -16.66
N LEU A 230 -37.46 -19.19 -16.90
CA LEU A 230 -37.61 -20.19 -17.95
C LEU A 230 -37.59 -19.51 -19.32
N THR A 231 -37.25 -20.28 -20.35
CA THR A 231 -37.19 -19.79 -21.73
C THR A 231 -38.55 -19.79 -22.43
N ASP A 232 -39.65 -19.71 -21.67
CA ASP A 232 -41.00 -19.62 -22.18
C ASP A 232 -41.36 -18.17 -22.58
N GLU A 233 -42.39 -18.00 -23.40
CA GLU A 233 -42.80 -16.67 -23.90
C GLU A 233 -43.18 -15.71 -22.76
N ALA A 234 -43.70 -16.23 -21.66
CA ALA A 234 -44.04 -15.46 -20.47
C ALA A 234 -42.83 -15.13 -19.56
N ASN A 235 -41.65 -15.68 -19.85
CA ASN A 235 -40.44 -15.56 -19.04
C ASN A 235 -40.72 -15.88 -17.56
N SER A 236 -41.30 -17.07 -17.34
CA SER A 236 -41.83 -17.50 -16.05
C SER A 236 -40.72 -17.62 -15.00
N PRO A 237 -40.91 -17.10 -13.77
CA PRO A 237 -39.91 -17.23 -12.71
C PRO A 237 -39.84 -18.67 -12.19
N TRP A 238 -38.63 -19.21 -12.11
CA TRP A 238 -38.32 -20.50 -11.49
C TRP A 238 -37.36 -20.28 -10.32
N GLN A 239 -37.82 -20.58 -9.10
CA GLN A 239 -37.05 -20.32 -7.88
C GLN A 239 -36.55 -21.60 -7.24
N ILE A 240 -35.25 -21.64 -6.96
CA ILE A 240 -34.62 -22.68 -6.13
C ILE A 240 -34.38 -22.07 -4.76
N GLN A 241 -35.04 -22.61 -3.75
CA GLN A 241 -34.84 -22.21 -2.36
C GLN A 241 -33.91 -23.21 -1.68
N MET A 242 -32.80 -22.72 -1.15
CA MET A 242 -31.79 -23.52 -0.47
C MET A 242 -31.56 -23.00 0.94
N LEU A 243 -31.57 -23.91 1.91
CA LEU A 243 -31.09 -23.61 3.27
C LEU A 243 -29.61 -24.00 3.37
N ILE A 244 -28.73 -22.99 3.32
CA ILE A 244 -27.28 -23.19 3.39
C ILE A 244 -26.88 -23.26 4.86
N LYS A 245 -26.30 -24.40 5.27
CA LYS A 245 -25.72 -24.57 6.61
C LYS A 245 -24.35 -23.90 6.66
N VAL A 246 -24.34 -22.59 6.91
CA VAL A 246 -23.11 -21.79 6.78
C VAL A 246 -22.05 -22.22 7.82
N GLY A 247 -22.42 -22.76 8.99
CA GLY A 247 -21.46 -23.27 9.99
C GLY A 247 -21.42 -22.50 11.29
N GLY A 248 -20.24 -22.29 11.89
CA GLY A 248 -20.04 -21.36 13.02
C GLY A 248 -19.59 -21.99 14.34
N GLY A 249 -18.87 -21.22 15.16
CA GLY A 249 -18.19 -21.70 16.36
C GLY A 249 -18.75 -21.23 17.70
N ASP A 250 -19.96 -20.65 17.77
CA ASP A 250 -20.55 -20.30 19.08
C ASP A 250 -21.10 -21.56 19.77
N PRO A 251 -20.44 -22.06 20.83
CA PRO A 251 -20.86 -23.29 21.51
C PRO A 251 -22.19 -23.11 22.27
N GLN A 252 -22.64 -21.87 22.49
CA GLN A 252 -23.85 -21.56 23.26
C GLN A 252 -25.13 -21.55 22.42
N ILE A 253 -25.03 -21.41 21.09
CA ILE A 253 -26.18 -21.13 20.21
C ILE A 253 -26.62 -22.36 19.38
N GLY A 254 -25.82 -23.43 19.34
CA GLY A 254 -26.18 -24.68 18.66
C GLY A 254 -25.07 -25.23 17.76
N SER A 255 -25.39 -26.29 16.99
CA SER A 255 -24.41 -27.16 16.34
C SER A 255 -23.31 -26.39 15.61
N THR A 256 -22.06 -26.71 15.91
CA THR A 256 -20.87 -26.11 15.28
C THR A 256 -20.61 -26.60 13.85
N ALA A 257 -21.64 -27.15 13.20
CA ALA A 257 -21.58 -27.85 11.93
C ALA A 257 -21.99 -26.96 10.75
N GLY A 258 -21.27 -27.10 9.64
CA GLY A 258 -21.56 -26.41 8.37
C GLY A 258 -20.28 -26.14 7.58
N ILE A 259 -20.41 -25.40 6.47
CA ILE A 259 -19.33 -25.26 5.48
C ILE A 259 -18.11 -24.48 5.98
N HIS A 260 -18.24 -23.65 7.02
CA HIS A 260 -17.13 -22.92 7.66
C HIS A 260 -16.46 -23.72 8.80
N TRP A 261 -16.29 -25.03 8.64
CA TRP A 261 -15.68 -25.88 9.67
C TRP A 261 -14.26 -25.41 10.08
N HIS A 262 -13.49 -24.84 9.15
CA HIS A 262 -12.15 -24.30 9.42
C HIS A 262 -12.15 -23.05 10.30
N MET A 263 -13.29 -22.34 10.39
CA MET A 263 -13.47 -21.18 11.26
C MET A 263 -14.02 -21.55 12.64
N ASN A 264 -14.35 -22.82 12.84
CA ASN A 264 -14.81 -23.30 14.12
C ASN A 264 -13.64 -23.21 15.11
N ILE A 265 -13.77 -22.37 16.14
CA ILE A 265 -12.77 -22.24 17.22
C ILE A 265 -12.44 -23.57 17.91
N SER A 266 -13.27 -24.60 17.70
CA SER A 266 -13.05 -25.95 18.19
C SER A 266 -12.11 -26.81 17.36
N ASN A 267 -11.80 -26.42 16.12
CA ASN A 267 -11.10 -27.29 15.19
C ASN A 267 -9.98 -26.55 14.47
N GLU A 268 -8.88 -27.25 14.27
CA GLU A 268 -7.84 -26.86 13.34
C GLU A 268 -7.90 -27.78 12.12
N ILE A 269 -7.93 -27.17 10.93
CA ILE A 269 -7.87 -27.90 9.67
C ILE A 269 -6.56 -27.55 8.99
N GLU A 270 -5.78 -28.59 8.70
CA GLU A 270 -4.55 -28.49 7.95
C GLU A 270 -4.66 -29.35 6.69
N TYR A 271 -3.95 -28.95 5.63
CA TYR A 271 -3.97 -29.65 4.36
C TYR A 271 -2.62 -29.59 3.65
N ILE A 272 -2.43 -30.53 2.74
CA ILE A 272 -1.34 -30.52 1.75
C ILE A 272 -2.01 -30.47 0.38
N ALA A 273 -1.60 -29.52 -0.45
CA ALA A 273 -2.00 -29.46 -1.85
C ALA A 273 -0.90 -30.02 -2.75
N SER A 274 -1.28 -30.72 -3.81
CA SER A 274 -0.34 -31.28 -4.80
C SER A 274 -0.03 -30.32 -5.96
N ASP A 275 -0.80 -29.24 -6.10
CA ASP A 275 -0.65 -28.23 -7.15
C ASP A 275 -0.41 -26.82 -6.58
N GLU A 276 0.13 -25.91 -7.41
CA GLU A 276 0.44 -24.54 -6.97
C GLU A 276 -0.81 -23.67 -6.73
N ARG A 277 -1.93 -23.95 -7.43
CA ARG A 277 -3.20 -23.22 -7.27
C ARG A 277 -3.93 -23.62 -6.00
N ARG A 278 -3.58 -24.79 -5.45
CA ARG A 278 -4.15 -25.41 -4.23
C ARG A 278 -5.60 -25.86 -4.45
N GLU A 279 -5.87 -26.39 -5.63
CA GLU A 279 -7.17 -26.91 -6.02
C GLU A 279 -7.28 -28.42 -5.80
N VAL A 280 -6.14 -29.13 -5.76
CA VAL A 280 -6.05 -30.56 -5.50
C VAL A 280 -5.48 -30.78 -4.10
N ILE A 281 -6.35 -31.24 -3.19
CA ILE A 281 -6.05 -31.43 -1.76
C ILE A 281 -6.13 -32.93 -1.43
N PRO A 282 -5.05 -33.70 -1.68
CA PRO A 282 -5.06 -35.14 -1.47
C PRO A 282 -4.92 -35.57 0.01
N TRP A 283 -4.56 -34.66 0.91
CA TRP A 283 -4.40 -34.94 2.34
C TRP A 283 -4.95 -33.79 3.18
N VAL A 284 -5.71 -34.14 4.21
CA VAL A 284 -6.31 -33.22 5.18
C VAL A 284 -6.15 -33.80 6.58
N ARG A 285 -5.79 -32.96 7.55
CA ARG A 285 -5.76 -33.29 8.97
C ARG A 285 -6.69 -32.37 9.74
N THR A 286 -7.49 -32.96 10.62
CA THR A 286 -8.34 -32.22 11.54
C THR A 286 -7.92 -32.52 12.97
N THR A 287 -7.75 -31.48 13.77
CA THR A 287 -7.49 -31.56 15.21
C THR A 287 -8.64 -30.92 15.95
N ASP A 288 -9.30 -31.65 16.85
CA ASP A 288 -10.40 -31.13 17.67
C ASP A 288 -9.93 -30.45 18.97
N ARG A 289 -10.87 -29.96 19.79
CA ARG A 289 -10.57 -29.29 21.08
C ARG A 289 -9.88 -30.20 22.07
N GLU A 290 -10.20 -31.48 22.03
CA GLU A 290 -9.63 -32.51 22.89
C GLU A 290 -8.24 -32.95 22.41
N GLY A 291 -7.77 -32.42 21.28
CA GLY A 291 -6.48 -32.73 20.68
C GLY A 291 -6.47 -34.02 19.88
N ARG A 292 -7.63 -34.63 19.60
CA ARG A 292 -7.72 -35.82 18.76
C ARG A 292 -7.48 -35.42 17.32
N VAL A 293 -6.52 -36.12 16.71
CA VAL A 293 -6.13 -35.92 15.32
C VAL A 293 -6.81 -36.98 14.46
N THR A 294 -7.45 -36.54 13.38
CA THR A 294 -7.96 -37.41 12.32
C THR A 294 -7.36 -36.98 10.99
N GLU A 295 -6.77 -37.93 10.27
CA GLU A 295 -6.20 -37.69 8.94
C GLU A 295 -7.06 -38.36 7.88
N TYR A 296 -7.24 -37.64 6.77
CA TYR A 296 -7.98 -38.06 5.60
C TYR A 296 -7.05 -38.00 4.39
N GLN A 297 -7.13 -39.02 3.56
CA GLN A 297 -6.40 -39.09 2.29
C GLN A 297 -7.35 -39.35 1.13
N SER A 298 -7.02 -38.81 -0.02
CA SER A 298 -7.75 -39.07 -1.26
C SER A 298 -7.69 -40.55 -1.61
N THR A 299 -8.84 -41.13 -1.94
CA THR A 299 -8.95 -42.50 -2.43
C THR A 299 -8.48 -42.63 -3.88
N GLU A 300 -8.43 -41.53 -4.62
CA GLU A 300 -8.05 -41.51 -6.04
C GLU A 300 -6.58 -41.11 -6.25
N GLN A 301 -6.08 -40.20 -5.41
CA GLN A 301 -4.73 -39.64 -5.50
C GLN A 301 -4.07 -39.58 -4.10
N PRO A 302 -3.86 -40.71 -3.42
CA PRO A 302 -3.23 -40.72 -2.11
C PRO A 302 -1.79 -40.25 -2.18
N LEU A 303 -1.30 -39.62 -1.10
CA LEU A 303 0.11 -39.27 -0.96
C LEU A 303 0.86 -40.43 -0.30
N SER A 304 2.06 -40.73 -0.81
CA SER A 304 2.99 -41.62 -0.12
C SER A 304 3.47 -41.01 1.21
N PRO A 305 3.90 -41.82 2.20
CA PRO A 305 4.46 -41.32 3.45
C PRO A 305 5.61 -40.32 3.24
N GLU A 306 6.46 -40.55 2.24
CA GLU A 306 7.57 -39.66 1.89
C GLU A 306 7.06 -38.32 1.35
N GLN A 307 6.00 -38.32 0.54
CA GLN A 307 5.36 -37.10 0.04
C GLN A 307 4.67 -36.30 1.14
N ILE A 308 4.06 -36.97 2.13
CA ILE A 308 3.48 -36.31 3.30
C ILE A 308 4.58 -35.66 4.14
N ALA A 309 5.68 -36.39 4.40
CA ALA A 309 6.81 -35.88 5.17
C ALA A 309 7.52 -34.70 4.50
N ALA A 310 7.63 -34.71 3.17
CA ALA A 310 8.18 -33.60 2.39
C ALA A 310 7.16 -32.49 2.08
N GLY A 311 5.87 -32.76 2.30
CA GLY A 311 4.76 -31.89 1.92
C GLY A 311 4.69 -30.64 2.78
N ARG A 312 4.32 -29.52 2.16
CA ARG A 312 4.09 -28.27 2.90
C ARG A 312 2.70 -28.32 3.54
N ILE A 313 2.65 -28.65 4.83
CA ILE A 313 1.42 -28.56 5.62
C ILE A 313 1.02 -27.09 5.76
N ARG A 314 -0.24 -26.79 5.45
CA ARG A 314 -0.83 -25.45 5.56
C ARG A 314 -2.07 -25.53 6.43
N ARG A 315 -2.25 -24.56 7.31
CA ARG A 315 -3.54 -24.34 7.97
C ARG A 315 -4.51 -23.72 6.97
N MET A 316 -5.72 -24.27 6.89
CA MET A 316 -6.80 -23.75 6.06
C MET A 316 -7.25 -22.39 6.56
N ASP A 317 -7.30 -21.42 5.66
CA ASP A 317 -7.74 -20.06 5.94
C ASP A 317 -8.93 -19.63 5.06
N CYS A 318 -9.48 -18.45 5.32
CA CYS A 318 -10.64 -17.95 4.57
C CYS A 318 -10.36 -17.80 3.07
N VAL A 319 -9.10 -17.53 2.66
CA VAL A 319 -8.75 -17.29 1.25
C VAL A 319 -8.40 -18.57 0.49
N ASP A 320 -8.39 -19.71 1.18
CA ASP A 320 -8.35 -21.03 0.54
C ASP A 320 -9.73 -21.42 -0.03
N CYS A 321 -10.82 -20.86 0.52
CA CYS A 321 -12.18 -21.10 0.05
C CYS A 321 -12.81 -19.88 -0.65
N HIS A 322 -12.38 -18.65 -0.29
CA HIS A 322 -12.96 -17.40 -0.78
C HIS A 322 -11.95 -16.59 -1.57
N ASN A 323 -12.43 -15.81 -2.54
CA ASN A 323 -11.62 -14.70 -3.03
C ASN A 323 -11.69 -13.54 -2.02
N ARG A 324 -10.66 -12.68 -2.01
CA ARG A 324 -10.56 -11.57 -1.04
C ARG A 324 -11.70 -10.54 -1.17
N PRO A 325 -12.16 -10.18 -2.38
CA PRO A 325 -13.34 -9.35 -2.56
C PRO A 325 -14.64 -9.96 -2.01
N SER A 326 -14.85 -11.28 -2.08
CA SER A 326 -15.79 -12.14 -1.31
C SER A 326 -16.17 -13.42 -2.12
N HIS A 327 -17.38 -13.95 -1.96
CA HIS A 327 -17.93 -15.07 -2.72
C HIS A 327 -18.61 -14.64 -4.03
N ILE A 328 -17.87 -14.02 -4.94
CA ILE A 328 -18.40 -13.51 -6.23
C ILE A 328 -17.52 -13.99 -7.37
#